data_AF-A0A2S3ZX73-F1
#
_entry.id   AF-A0A2S3ZX73-F1
#
_cell.length_a   1.000
_cell.length_b   1.000
_cell.length_c   1.000
_cell.angle_alpha   90.00
_cell.angle_beta   90.00
_cell.angle_gamma   90.00
#
_symmetry.space_group_name_H-M   'P 1'
#
loop_
_entity.id
_entity.type
_entity.pdbx_description
1 polymer ?
#
loop_
_entity_poly.entity_id
_entity_poly.type
_entity_poly.pdbx_seq_one_letter_code
_entity_poly.pdbx_strand_id
1 'polypeptide(L)'
;MSSHSDQPLVPAVWRRHDTEILPLWRERLCAEMGPTVASRYAAGLFFEDRRRPIAQWFNPALGAALLVGIETSAEWPVQRFGLFYAPASGGVIRVHTTIHEWYLRTPKQSPTEEEAFAQAINSAESFLQVEMDFI
;
A
#
# COMPACT_ATOMS: atom_id res chain seq x y z
N MET A 1 10.48 -25.31 -22.84
CA MET A 1 10.13 -25.35 -21.40
C MET A 1 9.51 -24.00 -21.09
N SER A 2 8.23 -24.00 -20.77
CA SER A 2 7.36 -22.82 -20.77
C SER A 2 7.73 -21.83 -19.67
N SER A 3 8.16 -20.63 -20.08
CA SER A 3 8.28 -19.48 -19.20
C SER A 3 6.89 -19.14 -18.67
N HIS A 4 6.65 -19.38 -17.38
CA HIS A 4 5.48 -18.83 -16.71
C HIS A 4 5.69 -17.32 -16.67
N SER A 5 5.03 -16.61 -17.60
CA SER A 5 4.87 -15.17 -17.48
C SER A 5 3.92 -14.93 -16.32
N ASP A 6 4.51 -14.80 -15.13
CA ASP A 6 3.90 -14.32 -13.90
C ASP A 6 3.64 -12.82 -14.06
N GLN A 7 2.74 -12.49 -14.99
CA GLN A 7 2.38 -11.12 -15.31
C GLN A 7 1.32 -10.71 -14.28
N PRO A 8 1.57 -9.66 -13.45
CA PRO A 8 0.62 -9.27 -12.42
C PRO A 8 -0.73 -8.95 -13.07
N LEU A 9 -1.81 -9.46 -12.48
CA LEU A 9 -3.22 -9.21 -12.83
C LEU A 9 -3.64 -7.78 -12.48
N VAL A 10 -2.74 -6.82 -12.61
CA VAL A 10 -3.06 -5.41 -12.48
C VAL A 10 -3.71 -5.00 -13.80
N PRO A 11 -4.97 -4.55 -13.79
CA PRO A 11 -5.62 -4.18 -15.03
C PRO A 11 -4.87 -3.05 -15.75
N ALA A 12 -4.90 -3.02 -17.08
CA ALA A 12 -4.07 -2.15 -17.93
C ALA A 12 -4.13 -0.63 -17.64
N VAL A 13 -5.09 -0.18 -16.82
CA VAL A 13 -5.27 1.23 -16.43
C VAL A 13 -4.50 1.59 -15.14
N TRP A 14 -4.26 0.61 -14.26
CA TRP A 14 -3.54 0.81 -13.01
C TRP A 14 -2.04 0.69 -13.25
N ARG A 15 -1.30 1.78 -12.98
CA ARG A 15 0.15 1.83 -13.19
C ARG A 15 0.86 1.67 -11.86
N ARG A 16 1.78 0.73 -11.77
CA ARG A 16 2.58 0.45 -10.57
C ARG A 16 3.73 1.46 -10.44
N HIS A 17 3.91 2.01 -9.25
CA HIS A 17 4.89 3.04 -8.92
C HIS A 17 5.60 2.69 -7.60
N ASP A 18 6.65 1.89 -7.63
CA ASP A 18 7.27 1.41 -6.37
C ASP A 18 8.41 2.30 -5.86
N THR A 19 8.83 3.30 -6.64
CA THR A 19 10.09 4.03 -6.42
C THR A 19 9.99 5.20 -5.46
N GLU A 20 8.86 5.90 -5.46
CA GLU A 20 8.65 7.11 -4.65
C GLU A 20 7.20 7.19 -4.24
N ILE A 21 6.89 7.70 -3.05
CA ILE A 21 5.50 7.91 -2.64
C ILE A 21 4.88 9.02 -3.48
N LEU A 22 3.69 8.75 -4.06
CA LEU A 22 3.01 9.73 -4.89
C LEU A 22 2.60 10.98 -4.08
N PRO A 23 2.82 12.20 -4.61
CA PRO A 23 2.42 13.45 -3.95
C PRO A 23 0.93 13.51 -3.59
N LEU A 24 0.09 12.81 -4.37
CA LEU A 24 -1.36 12.75 -4.19
C LEU A 24 -1.76 12.32 -2.77
N TRP A 25 -1.01 11.41 -2.13
CA TRP A 25 -1.33 10.96 -0.77
C TRP A 25 -1.28 12.11 0.24
N ARG A 26 -0.24 12.94 0.14
CA ARG A 26 -0.12 14.12 0.98
C ARG A 26 -1.23 15.11 0.70
N GLU A 27 -1.57 15.33 -0.57
CA GLU A 27 -2.66 16.22 -0.97
C GLU A 27 -4.02 15.75 -0.38
N ARG A 28 -4.33 14.46 -0.50
CA ARG A 28 -5.59 13.88 0.02
C ARG A 28 -5.65 13.96 1.55
N LEU A 29 -4.57 13.60 2.25
CA LEU A 29 -4.51 13.70 3.72
C LEU A 29 -4.64 15.15 4.19
N CYS A 30 -3.94 16.10 3.54
CA CYS A 30 -4.04 17.53 3.86
C CYS A 30 -5.47 18.05 3.69
N ALA A 31 -6.18 17.61 2.66
CA ALA A 31 -7.57 17.98 2.43
C ALA A 31 -8.51 17.42 3.50
N GLU A 32 -8.25 16.20 3.99
CA GLU A 32 -9.11 15.51 4.95
C GLU A 32 -8.92 15.98 6.39
N MET A 33 -7.68 16.08 6.86
CA MET A 33 -7.37 16.34 8.28
C MET A 33 -6.62 17.65 8.54
N GLY A 34 -6.35 18.43 7.49
CA GLY A 34 -5.60 19.68 7.55
C GLY A 34 -4.08 19.47 7.50
N PRO A 35 -3.31 20.49 7.06
CA PRO A 35 -1.89 20.33 6.71
C PRO A 35 -0.98 19.95 7.88
N THR A 36 -1.28 20.44 9.09
CA THR A 36 -0.45 20.14 10.28
C THR A 36 -0.59 18.68 10.72
N VAL A 37 -1.83 18.19 10.78
CA VAL A 37 -2.10 16.80 11.18
C VAL A 37 -1.67 15.86 10.06
N ALA A 38 -1.95 16.20 8.80
CA ALA A 38 -1.50 15.45 7.65
C ALA A 38 0.03 15.37 7.56
N SER A 39 0.78 16.43 7.89
CA SER A 39 2.24 16.34 7.93
C SER A 39 2.74 15.36 8.99
N ARG A 40 2.11 15.28 10.16
CA ARG A 40 2.48 14.28 11.20
C ARG A 40 2.07 12.87 10.78
N TYR A 41 0.86 12.73 10.24
CA TYR A 41 0.29 11.45 9.84
C TYR A 41 0.95 10.91 8.58
N ALA A 42 1.17 11.72 7.54
CA ALA A 42 1.89 11.35 6.33
C ALA A 42 3.35 11.03 6.63
N ALA A 43 3.99 11.83 7.50
CA ALA A 43 5.31 11.45 7.93
C ALA A 43 5.28 10.02 8.51
N GLY A 44 4.19 9.59 9.19
CA GLY A 44 3.96 8.22 9.70
C GLY A 44 3.40 7.16 8.79
N LEU A 45 2.55 7.51 7.84
CA LEU A 45 2.10 6.64 6.75
C LEU A 45 3.30 6.16 5.92
N PHE A 46 4.40 6.91 6.01
CA PHE A 46 5.63 6.77 5.26
C PHE A 46 6.89 6.76 6.17
N PHE A 47 6.79 6.56 7.50
CA PHE A 47 7.88 7.00 8.41
C PHE A 47 9.18 6.21 8.21
N GLU A 48 10.09 6.96 7.57
CA GLU A 48 11.52 7.13 7.80
C GLU A 48 12.48 5.98 7.54
N ASP A 49 12.02 4.73 7.47
CA ASP A 49 12.85 3.65 6.95
C ASP A 49 12.51 3.35 5.49
N ARG A 50 13.01 4.19 4.57
CA ARG A 50 12.93 3.94 3.10
C ARG A 50 13.58 2.62 2.68
N ARG A 51 14.21 1.88 3.60
CA ARG A 51 14.67 0.50 3.35
C ARG A 51 13.51 -0.49 3.30
N ARG A 52 12.35 -0.15 3.87
CA ARG A 52 11.16 -1.02 3.87
C ARG A 52 10.51 -1.01 2.50
N PRO A 53 10.03 -2.16 2.01
CA PRO A 53 9.39 -2.23 0.71
C PRO A 53 8.02 -1.53 0.74
N ILE A 54 7.71 -0.81 -0.34
CA ILE A 54 6.40 -0.19 -0.59
C ILE A 54 5.93 -0.64 -1.97
N ALA A 55 4.62 -0.69 -2.18
CA ALA A 55 4.03 -0.86 -3.50
C ALA A 55 2.86 0.09 -3.64
N GLN A 56 2.73 0.74 -4.79
CA GLN A 56 1.58 1.62 -5.01
C GLN A 56 1.14 1.59 -6.47
N TRP A 57 -0.14 1.88 -6.69
CA TRP A 57 -0.76 1.91 -8.01
C TRP A 57 -1.50 3.22 -8.20
N PHE A 58 -1.46 3.75 -9.42
CA PHE A 58 -2.19 4.96 -9.79
C PHE A 58 -2.96 4.76 -11.07
N ASN A 59 -4.24 5.10 -11.03
CA ASN A 59 -5.12 5.13 -12.18
C ASN A 59 -5.39 6.61 -12.57
N PRO A 60 -4.75 7.12 -13.65
CA PRO A 60 -4.94 8.50 -14.08
C PRO A 60 -6.34 8.78 -14.63
N ALA A 61 -7.04 7.77 -15.15
CA ALA A 61 -8.37 7.93 -15.71
C ALA A 61 -9.41 8.18 -14.61
N LEU A 62 -9.22 7.55 -13.45
CA LEU A 62 -10.08 7.71 -12.28
C LEU A 62 -9.58 8.79 -11.30
N GLY A 63 -8.30 9.17 -11.40
CA GLY A 63 -7.66 10.00 -10.36
C GLY A 63 -7.60 9.29 -9.00
N ALA A 64 -7.50 7.95 -9.04
CA ALA A 64 -7.51 7.08 -7.87
C ALA A 64 -6.13 6.41 -7.67
N ALA A 65 -5.79 6.08 -6.43
CA ALA A 65 -4.53 5.44 -6.09
C ALA A 65 -4.70 4.36 -5.01
N LEU A 66 -3.83 3.37 -5.01
CA LEU A 66 -3.73 2.35 -3.96
C LEU A 66 -2.29 2.28 -3.47
N LEU A 67 -2.09 2.09 -2.17
CA LEU A 67 -0.79 1.97 -1.52
C LEU A 67 -0.78 0.79 -0.56
N VAL A 68 0.28 0.00 -0.62
CA VAL A 68 0.69 -0.94 0.42
C VAL A 68 1.85 -0.29 1.19
N GLY A 69 1.65 -0.10 2.49
CA GLY A 69 2.63 0.53 3.37
C GLY A 69 2.55 0.00 4.79
N ILE A 70 3.52 0.38 5.63
CA ILE A 70 3.52 -0.02 7.04
C ILE A 70 2.48 0.77 7.81
N GLU A 71 1.63 0.07 8.57
CA GLU A 71 0.60 0.71 9.41
C GLU A 71 0.95 0.72 10.90
N THR A 72 1.97 -0.03 11.31
CA THR A 72 2.42 -0.14 12.71
C THR A 72 3.62 0.77 13.01
N SER A 73 3.69 1.30 14.23
CA SER A 73 4.88 2.01 14.71
C SER A 73 6.07 1.05 14.86
N ALA A 74 7.29 1.54 14.70
CA ALA A 74 8.53 0.77 14.89
C ALA A 74 8.67 0.18 16.31
N GLU A 75 7.97 0.75 17.30
CA GLU A 75 7.98 0.26 18.70
C GLU A 75 7.13 -1.01 18.89
N TRP A 76 6.29 -1.38 17.92
CA TRP A 76 5.44 -2.56 18.02
C TRP A 76 6.26 -3.85 17.86
N PRO A 77 5.93 -4.93 18.59
CA PRO A 77 6.65 -6.20 18.53
C PRO A 77 6.51 -6.92 17.18
N VAL A 78 5.45 -6.61 16.44
CA VAL A 78 5.17 -7.04 15.08
C VAL A 78 5.06 -5.81 14.18
N GLN A 79 5.47 -5.96 12.93
CA GLN A 79 5.20 -4.97 11.90
C GLN A 79 4.13 -5.50 10.94
N ARG A 80 3.33 -4.60 10.37
CA ARG A 80 2.20 -4.94 9.50
C ARG A 80 2.16 -4.08 8.25
N PHE A 81 1.88 -4.71 7.11
CA PHE A 81 1.48 -4.02 5.90
C PHE A 81 -0.04 -3.80 5.90
N GLY A 82 -0.44 -2.55 5.67
CA GLY A 82 -1.82 -2.13 5.44
C GLY A 82 -2.01 -1.63 4.02
N LEU A 83 -3.25 -1.70 3.54
CA LEU A 83 -3.67 -1.19 2.24
C LEU A 83 -4.44 0.11 2.43
N PHE A 84 -4.07 1.12 1.65
CA PHE A 84 -4.67 2.44 1.66
C PHE A 84 -5.15 2.79 0.26
N TYR A 85 -6.41 3.16 0.13
CA TYR A 85 -7.06 3.51 -1.13
C TYR A 85 -7.44 5.00 -1.12
N ALA A 86 -7.03 5.73 -2.15
CA ALA A 86 -7.45 7.09 -2.42
C ALA A 86 -8.43 7.08 -3.60
N PRO A 87 -9.75 7.21 -3.36
CA PRO A 87 -10.73 7.23 -4.45
C PRO A 87 -10.70 8.57 -5.19
N ALA A 88 -11.36 8.61 -6.35
CA ALA A 88 -11.54 9.81 -7.17
C ALA A 88 -12.16 10.98 -6.38
N SER A 89 -13.16 10.66 -5.54
CA SER A 89 -13.90 11.59 -4.69
C SER A 89 -13.04 12.27 -3.61
N GLY A 90 -11.86 11.71 -3.31
CA GLY A 90 -10.89 12.23 -2.36
C GLY A 90 -10.86 11.53 -1.00
N GLY A 91 -9.98 12.02 -0.13
CA GLY A 91 -9.63 11.37 1.15
C GLY A 91 -8.73 10.14 0.97
N VAL A 92 -8.48 9.46 2.09
CA VAL A 92 -7.76 8.19 2.14
C VAL A 92 -8.54 7.18 2.99
N ILE A 93 -8.81 6.01 2.44
CA ILE A 93 -9.56 4.94 3.08
C ILE A 93 -8.61 3.78 3.35
N ARG A 94 -8.64 3.22 4.56
CA ARG A 94 -7.96 1.96 4.86
C ARG A 94 -8.80 0.80 4.32
N VAL A 95 -8.22 -0.01 3.43
CA VAL A 95 -8.85 -1.23 2.92
C VAL A 95 -8.68 -2.32 3.97
N HIS A 96 -9.79 -2.97 4.33
CA HIS A 96 -9.78 -4.05 5.31
C HIS A 96 -9.53 -5.38 4.60
N THR A 97 -8.32 -5.92 4.77
CA THR A 97 -7.91 -7.21 4.23
C THR A 97 -7.48 -8.17 5.34
N THR A 98 -7.00 -9.35 4.96
CA THR A 98 -6.25 -10.22 5.87
C THR A 98 -5.04 -9.48 6.45
N ILE A 99 -4.61 -9.89 7.64
CA ILE A 99 -3.47 -9.26 8.33
C ILE A 99 -2.18 -9.76 7.69
N HIS A 100 -1.31 -8.84 7.28
CA HIS A 100 -0.01 -9.12 6.66
C HIS A 100 1.11 -8.69 7.61
N GLU A 101 1.50 -9.57 8.53
CA GLU A 101 2.42 -9.22 9.62
C GLU A 101 3.66 -10.11 9.70
N TRP A 102 4.73 -9.56 10.29
CA TRP A 102 5.94 -10.31 10.61
C TRP A 102 6.52 -9.90 11.97
N TYR A 103 7.33 -10.78 12.56
CA TYR A 103 7.91 -10.59 13.88
C TYR A 103 9.32 -10.00 13.79
N LEU A 104 9.55 -8.85 14.44
CA LEU A 104 10.85 -8.17 14.43
C LEU A 104 11.96 -8.95 15.16
N ARG A 105 11.59 -9.73 16.19
CA ARG A 105 12.54 -10.47 17.03
C ARG A 105 13.01 -11.78 16.41
N THR A 106 12.28 -12.31 15.44
CA THR A 106 12.56 -13.58 14.76
C THR A 106 12.43 -13.43 13.24
N PRO A 107 13.19 -12.52 12.61
CA PRO A 107 12.98 -12.12 11.22
C PRO A 107 13.23 -13.21 10.17
N LYS A 108 13.86 -14.33 10.58
CA LYS A 108 14.14 -15.49 9.72
C LYS A 108 13.11 -16.62 9.85
N GLN A 109 12.11 -16.46 10.71
CA GLN A 109 11.02 -17.40 10.87
C GLN A 109 9.79 -16.85 10.17
N SER A 110 9.12 -17.68 9.37
CA SER A 110 7.87 -17.29 8.72
C SER A 110 6.81 -16.94 9.78
N PRO A 111 5.98 -15.90 9.53
CA PRO A 111 6.03 -15.02 8.35
C PRO A 111 7.21 -14.03 8.41
N THR A 112 7.97 -13.96 7.33
CA THR A 112 9.07 -13.01 7.09
C THR A 112 8.54 -11.70 6.51
N GLU A 113 9.37 -10.65 6.50
CA GLU A 113 9.03 -9.35 5.89
C GLU A 113 8.66 -9.49 4.40
N GLU A 114 9.41 -10.30 3.66
CA GLU A 114 9.17 -10.55 2.22
C GLU A 114 7.86 -11.31 1.98
N GLU A 115 7.59 -12.35 2.78
CA GLU A 115 6.34 -13.12 2.68
C GLU A 115 5.13 -12.24 3.03
N ALA A 116 5.21 -11.45 4.09
CA ALA A 116 4.15 -10.52 4.49
C ALA A 116 3.91 -9.46 3.41
N PHE A 117 4.98 -8.92 2.81
CA PHE A 117 4.88 -7.95 1.72
C PHE A 117 4.25 -8.55 0.46
N ALA A 118 4.67 -9.75 0.06
CA ALA A 118 4.10 -10.45 -1.10
C ALA A 118 2.60 -10.74 -0.90
N GLN A 119 2.19 -11.14 0.30
CA GLN A 119 0.77 -11.35 0.62
C GLN A 119 -0.04 -10.04 0.57
N ALA A 120 0.55 -8.93 1.01
CA ALA A 120 -0.08 -7.62 0.94
C ALA A 120 -0.24 -7.15 -0.52
N ILE A 121 0.76 -7.38 -1.38
CA ILE A 121 0.65 -7.13 -2.83
C ILE A 121 -0.47 -7.96 -3.43
N ASN A 122 -0.54 -9.26 -3.15
CA ASN A 122 -1.59 -10.12 -3.71
C ASN A 122 -3.00 -9.64 -3.31
N SER A 123 -3.15 -9.16 -2.08
CA SER A 123 -4.41 -8.59 -1.59
C SER A 123 -4.73 -7.26 -2.27
N ALA A 124 -3.71 -6.44 -2.54
CA ALA A 124 -3.86 -5.18 -3.27
C ALA A 124 -4.27 -5.41 -4.72
N GLU A 125 -3.62 -6.33 -5.42
CA GLU A 125 -3.97 -6.68 -6.80
C GLU A 125 -5.38 -7.28 -6.89
N SER A 126 -5.75 -8.13 -5.93
CA SER A 126 -7.13 -8.65 -5.82
C SER A 126 -8.15 -7.53 -5.60
N PHE A 127 -7.83 -6.54 -4.76
CA PHE A 127 -8.68 -5.36 -4.57
C PHE A 127 -8.83 -4.54 -5.87
N LEU A 128 -7.74 -4.28 -6.59
CA LEU A 128 -7.78 -3.54 -7.86
C LEU A 128 -8.62 -4.24 -8.93
N GLN A 129 -8.57 -5.58 -8.96
CA GLN A 129 -9.38 -6.38 -9.87
C GLN A 129 -10.88 -6.22 -9.55
N VAL A 130 -11.24 -6.33 -8.26
CA VAL A 130 -12.63 -6.13 -7.82
C VAL A 130 -13.11 -4.71 -8.09
N GLU A 131 -12.32 -3.69 -7.79
CA GLU A 131 -12.67 -2.28 -8.05
C GLU A 131 -13.03 -2.07 -9.53
N MET A 132 -12.38 -2.78 -10.44
CA MET A 132 -12.68 -2.70 -11.86
C MET A 132 -13.92 -3.47 -12.33
N ASP A 133 -14.35 -4.50 -11.61
CA ASP A 133 -15.59 -5.22 -11.92
C ASP A 133 -16.84 -4.39 -11.60
N PHE A 134 -16.70 -3.32 -10.79
CA PHE A 134 -17.79 -2.46 -10.33
C PHE A 134 -17.81 -1.05 -10.97
N ILE A 135 -16.90 -0.75 -11.91
CA ILE A 135 -16.87 0.50 -12.69
C ILE A 135 -17.52 0.28 -14.06
#